data_AF-A0A355V699-F1
#
_entry.id   AF-A0A355V699-F1
#
_cell.length_a   1.000
_cell.length_b   1.000
_cell.length_c   1.000
_cell.angle_alpha   90.00
_cell.angle_beta   90.00
_cell.angle_gamma   90.00
#
_symmetry.space_group_name_H-M   'P 1'
#
loop_
_entity.id
_entity.type
_entity.pdbx_description
1 polymer ?
#
loop_
_entity_poly.entity_id
_entity_poly.type
_entity_poly.pdbx_seq_one_letter_code
_entity_poly.pdbx_strand_id
1 'polypeptide(L)'
;MGFGSRLTLLVTGLVLTSVLVVASVLYVSYRNSFTQVTLEELSTTGELNMQSFLDWALARQDEMRYLASLDAARFQDLEQLEQLLQRIADMQGFYDTIFFVDTRGVGVVGVEFDGQSRVMPREEANAFVVSDRAWFQQAISGEDAFSQPVVSRATGNTVSTIAIPVRVGNQIVGVMRGAVKVDTLLSRVSELSRGAGSEAYLLDSQGVPVTTAASLRQVSGAISTEAGRAISNGQSGVGLYNNAAGTPVVGSYTFMPLMGWGLVKEITQEVALAELSAVLLRVIGVTFVVLLAAITASLLLVRNVLKTLGGDPEYAADVVRQVADGDLTGDIRLRSGDKSSLLASIATMQDSLREMLDEVTRYAENVASAATELTQVNDVTTQGIVDQNARIDSTAAAMNEMTATVEEVASNTHRAADSARDASSQAGHGREVVASTVEAINALASEIERAVEVVTELRADSDRIGSVLQVIENIAEQTNLLA
;
A
#
# COMPACT_ATOMS: atom_id res chain seq x y z
N MET A 1 18.16 -17.64 4.43
CA MET A 1 17.15 -16.68 4.93
C MET A 1 15.85 -16.97 4.21
N GLY A 2 14.80 -17.38 4.92
CA GLY A 2 13.48 -17.62 4.31
C GLY A 2 12.86 -16.31 3.80
N PHE A 3 11.90 -16.40 2.88
CA PHE A 3 11.30 -15.25 2.20
C PHE A 3 10.83 -14.17 3.19
N GLY A 4 10.15 -14.58 4.27
CA GLY A 4 9.67 -13.67 5.31
C GLY A 4 10.77 -12.84 5.97
N SER A 5 11.95 -13.44 6.23
CA SER A 5 13.08 -12.73 6.86
C SER A 5 13.70 -11.69 5.92
N ARG A 6 13.81 -12.00 4.62
CA ARG A 6 14.30 -11.07 3.60
C ARG A 6 13.35 -9.89 3.40
N LEU A 7 12.04 -10.18 3.32
CA LEU A 7 11.01 -9.16 3.18
C LEU A 7 10.99 -8.23 4.40
N THR A 8 11.06 -8.78 5.61
CA THR A 8 11.10 -7.98 6.85
C THR A 8 12.35 -7.09 6.90
N LEU A 9 13.52 -7.60 6.51
CA LEU A 9 14.76 -6.81 6.46
C LEU A 9 14.69 -5.68 5.44
N LEU A 10 14.16 -5.94 4.24
CA LEU A 10 14.01 -4.93 3.20
C LEU A 10 13.04 -3.83 3.62
N VAL A 11 11.87 -4.21 4.15
CA VAL A 11 10.84 -3.24 4.57
C VAL A 11 11.33 -2.44 5.77
N THR A 12 11.90 -3.08 6.80
CA THR A 12 12.41 -2.36 7.98
C THR A 12 13.60 -1.47 7.63
N GLY A 13 14.51 -1.90 6.75
CA GLY A 13 15.62 -1.08 6.28
C GLY A 13 15.17 0.15 5.50
N LEU A 14 14.20 0.00 4.60
CA LEU A 14 13.64 1.11 3.82
C LEU A 14 12.88 2.11 4.71
N VAL A 15 12.10 1.61 5.66
CA VAL A 15 11.40 2.46 6.64
C VAL A 15 12.40 3.19 7.54
N LEU A 16 13.40 2.49 8.08
CA LEU A 16 14.41 3.07 8.96
C LEU A 16 15.16 4.20 8.26
N THR A 17 15.64 3.96 7.04
CA THR A 17 16.36 4.96 6.24
C THR A 17 15.47 6.15 5.91
N SER A 18 14.23 5.91 5.46
CA SER A 18 13.27 7.00 5.18
C SER A 18 12.99 7.85 6.41
N VAL A 19 12.72 7.23 7.56
CA VAL A 19 12.38 7.94 8.79
C VAL A 19 13.57 8.75 9.32
N LEU A 20 14.79 8.20 9.27
CA LEU A 20 15.99 8.91 9.68
C LEU A 20 16.31 10.11 8.77
N VAL A 21 16.14 9.95 7.45
CA VAL A 21 16.34 11.05 6.49
C VAL A 21 15.34 12.17 6.75
N VAL A 22 14.05 11.84 6.89
CA VAL A 22 13.00 12.84 7.16
C VAL A 22 13.24 13.54 8.50
N ALA A 23 13.54 12.80 9.57
CA ALA A 23 13.83 13.38 10.88
C ALA A 23 15.06 14.28 10.85
N SER A 24 16.12 13.88 10.13
CA SER A 24 17.33 14.68 9.95
C SER A 24 17.06 15.98 9.20
N VAL A 25 16.34 15.91 8.08
CA VAL A 25 15.95 17.09 7.28
C VAL A 25 15.08 18.05 8.10
N LEU A 26 14.08 17.53 8.82
CA LEU A 26 13.22 18.34 9.68
C LEU A 26 14.01 19.01 10.80
N TYR A 27 14.93 18.31 11.44
CA TYR A 27 15.77 18.88 12.50
C TYR A 27 16.71 19.98 11.96
N VAL A 28 17.36 19.75 10.82
CA VAL A 28 18.24 20.75 10.19
C VAL A 28 17.43 21.97 9.76
N SER A 29 16.26 21.76 9.14
CA SER A 29 15.36 22.85 8.75
C SER A 29 14.87 23.65 9.95
N TYR A 30 14.47 22.97 11.03
CA TYR A 30 14.04 23.62 12.26
C TYR A 30 15.18 24.43 12.89
N ARG A 31 16.39 23.85 12.94
CA ARG A 31 17.57 24.53 13.48
C ARG A 31 17.90 25.81 12.71
N ASN A 32 17.90 25.74 11.38
CA ASN A 32 18.19 26.89 10.54
C ASN A 32 17.13 27.98 10.69
N SER A 33 15.84 27.59 10.66
CA SER A 33 14.72 28.52 10.84
C SER A 33 14.75 29.18 12.21
N PHE A 34 14.98 28.41 13.28
CA PHE A 34 15.07 28.93 14.63
C PHE A 34 16.22 29.93 14.77
N THR A 35 17.40 29.59 14.26
CA THR A 35 18.58 30.47 14.29
C THR A 35 18.30 31.80 13.55
N GLN A 36 17.64 31.75 12.39
CA GLN A 36 17.26 32.97 11.66
C GLN A 36 16.26 33.82 12.45
N VAL A 37 15.22 33.21 13.03
CA VAL A 37 14.24 33.93 13.85
C VAL A 37 14.91 34.59 15.06
N THR A 38 15.80 33.89 15.75
CA THR A 38 16.55 34.46 16.88
C THR A 38 17.43 35.64 16.44
N LEU A 39 18.09 35.54 15.28
CA LEU A 39 18.89 36.64 14.73
C LEU A 39 18.02 37.85 14.37
N GLU A 40 16.86 37.62 13.75
CA GLU A 40 15.92 38.68 13.36
C GLU A 40 15.28 39.36 14.58
N GLU A 41 14.92 38.59 15.61
CA GLU A 41 14.43 39.10 16.88
C GLU A 41 15.49 39.95 17.60
N LEU A 42 16.75 39.50 17.61
CA LEU A 42 17.87 40.28 18.17
C LEU A 42 18.17 41.53 17.34
N SER A 43 18.02 41.49 16.02
CA SER A 43 18.16 42.66 15.15
C SER A 43 17.10 43.70 15.52
N THR A 44 15.85 43.29 15.52
CA THR A 44 14.69 44.14 15.82
C THR A 44 14.78 44.71 17.22
N THR A 45 15.10 43.87 18.22
CA THR A 45 15.25 44.31 19.60
C THR A 45 16.47 45.21 19.77
N GLY A 46 17.57 44.95 19.05
CA GLY A 46 18.76 45.78 19.04
C GLY A 46 18.49 47.18 18.50
N GLU A 47 17.73 47.30 17.40
CA GLU A 47 17.28 48.57 16.86
C GLU A 47 16.35 49.32 17.83
N LEU A 48 15.35 48.65 18.40
CA LEU A 48 14.44 49.28 19.40
C LEU A 48 15.21 49.76 20.63
N ASN A 49 16.16 48.97 21.13
CA ASN A 49 17.00 49.33 22.25
C ASN A 49 17.93 50.51 21.91
N MET A 50 18.48 50.54 20.70
CA MET A 50 19.26 51.67 20.20
C MET A 50 18.39 52.93 20.11
N GLN A 51 17.17 52.84 19.56
CA GLN A 51 16.25 53.98 19.48
C GLN A 51 15.93 54.51 20.88
N SER A 52 15.60 53.63 21.82
CA SER A 52 15.32 54.02 23.21
C SER A 52 16.52 54.72 23.87
N PHE A 53 17.74 54.23 23.62
CA PHE A 53 18.95 54.88 24.12
C PHE A 53 19.21 56.23 23.46
N LEU A 54 19.03 56.33 22.15
CA LEU A 54 19.17 57.58 21.40
C LEU A 54 18.14 58.62 21.84
N ASP A 55 16.88 58.23 22.02
CA ASP A 55 15.83 59.13 22.52
C ASP A 55 16.18 59.67 23.90
N TRP A 56 16.72 58.82 24.78
CA TRP A 56 17.21 59.26 26.09
C TRP A 56 18.37 60.25 25.97
N ALA A 57 19.35 59.99 25.10
CA ALA A 57 20.49 60.87 24.88
C ALA A 57 20.08 62.22 24.26
N LEU A 58 19.20 62.18 23.26
CA LEU A 58 18.61 63.36 22.62
C LEU A 58 17.80 64.19 23.61
N ALA A 59 17.04 63.56 24.51
CA ALA A 59 16.32 64.29 25.55
C ALA A 59 17.25 65.07 26.50
N ARG A 60 18.49 64.60 26.73
CA ARG A 60 19.50 65.36 27.49
C ARG A 60 20.09 66.51 26.67
N GLN A 61 20.25 66.31 25.37
CA GLN A 61 20.65 67.36 24.44
C GLN A 61 19.61 68.48 24.37
N ASP A 62 18.34 68.12 24.27
CA ASP A 62 17.22 69.07 24.27
C ASP A 62 17.10 69.81 25.61
N GLU A 63 17.40 69.14 26.73
CA GLU A 63 17.47 69.79 28.04
C GLU A 63 18.57 70.86 28.11
N MET A 64 19.78 70.55 27.62
CA MET A 64 20.85 71.55 27.53
C MET A 64 20.54 72.66 26.53
N ARG A 65 19.84 72.32 25.42
CA ARG A 65 19.40 73.30 24.43
C ARG A 65 18.35 74.25 25.00
N TYR A 66 17.42 73.72 25.80
CA TYR A 66 16.45 74.51 26.54
C TYR A 66 17.17 75.48 27.48
N LEU A 67 18.08 74.99 28.32
CA LEU A 67 18.87 75.85 29.22
C LEU A 67 19.67 76.93 28.48
N ALA A 68 20.27 76.58 27.33
CA ALA A 68 20.98 77.53 26.47
C ALA A 68 20.07 78.60 25.83
N SER A 69 18.78 78.31 25.69
CA SER A 69 17.79 79.23 25.10
C SER A 69 17.20 80.23 26.11
N LEU A 70 17.33 79.96 27.41
CA LEU A 70 16.78 80.81 28.46
C LEU A 70 17.52 82.15 28.54
N ASP A 71 16.78 83.21 28.87
CA ASP A 71 17.33 84.56 29.01
C ASP A 71 18.45 84.64 30.05
N ALA A 72 18.36 83.84 31.13
CA ALA A 72 19.42 83.75 32.13
C ALA A 72 20.77 83.28 31.54
N ALA A 73 20.76 82.32 30.60
CA ALA A 73 21.98 81.88 29.93
C ALA A 73 22.42 82.88 28.85
N ARG A 74 21.46 83.40 28.06
CA ARG A 74 21.71 84.30 26.93
C ARG A 74 22.28 85.66 27.35
N PHE A 75 21.74 86.23 28.43
CA PHE A 75 22.18 87.52 28.97
C PHE A 75 23.09 87.38 30.19
N GLN A 76 23.55 86.16 30.48
CA GLN A 76 24.50 85.85 31.55
C GLN A 76 24.04 86.37 32.93
N ASP A 77 22.75 86.22 33.25
CA ASP A 77 22.24 86.42 34.61
C ASP A 77 22.69 85.25 35.47
N LEU A 78 23.86 85.43 36.08
CA LEU A 78 24.60 84.36 36.74
C LEU A 78 23.90 83.84 38.00
N GLU A 79 23.07 84.66 38.65
CA GLU A 79 22.39 84.32 39.90
C GLU A 79 21.14 83.48 39.60
N GLN A 80 20.35 83.88 38.60
CA GLN A 80 19.23 83.06 38.11
C GLN A 80 19.71 81.76 37.49
N LEU A 81 20.81 81.80 36.71
CA LEU A 81 21.34 80.63 36.06
C LEU A 81 21.79 79.58 37.08
N GLU A 82 22.46 80.00 38.16
CA GLU A 82 22.88 79.14 39.26
C GLU A 82 21.70 78.39 39.89
N GLN A 83 20.61 79.10 40.21
CA GLN A 83 19.40 78.49 40.77
C GLN A 83 18.74 77.49 39.80
N LEU A 84 18.73 77.80 38.50
CA LEU A 84 18.19 76.92 37.47
C LEU A 84 19.03 75.65 37.33
N LEU A 85 20.36 75.78 37.25
CA LEU A 85 21.26 74.64 37.13
C LEU A 85 21.15 73.73 38.36
N GLN A 86 21.04 74.31 39.56
CA GLN A 86 20.88 73.54 40.80
C GLN A 86 19.58 72.73 40.79
N ARG A 87 18.45 73.36 40.41
CA ARG A 87 17.15 72.68 40.33
C ARG A 87 17.17 71.54 39.32
N ILE A 88 17.81 71.72 38.16
CA ILE A 88 17.92 70.66 37.15
C ILE A 88 18.78 69.51 37.67
N ALA A 89 19.91 69.82 38.30
CA ALA A 89 20.78 68.80 38.91
C ALA A 89 20.01 67.94 39.93
N ASP A 90 19.22 68.58 40.81
CA ASP A 90 18.39 67.89 41.82
C ASP A 90 17.26 67.06 41.21
N MET A 91 16.57 67.58 40.18
CA MET A 91 15.43 66.87 39.56
C MET A 91 15.89 65.65 38.77
N GLN A 92 17.03 65.75 38.08
CA GLN A 92 17.49 64.71 37.16
C GLN A 92 18.35 63.66 37.86
N GLY A 93 19.24 64.09 38.76
CA GLY A 93 20.06 63.21 39.59
C GLY A 93 21.09 62.33 38.86
N PHE A 94 21.31 62.53 37.56
CA PHE A 94 22.27 61.75 36.76
C PHE A 94 23.39 62.58 36.11
N TYR A 95 23.34 63.91 36.22
CA TYR A 95 24.45 64.74 35.81
C TYR A 95 25.59 64.59 36.83
N ASP A 96 26.84 64.54 36.36
CA ASP A 96 28.03 64.76 37.19
C ASP A 96 28.14 66.25 37.50
N THR A 97 28.10 67.07 36.46
CA THR A 97 28.22 68.52 36.56
C THR A 97 27.44 69.21 35.43
N ILE A 98 26.87 70.37 35.71
CA ILE A 98 26.27 71.27 34.71
C ILE A 98 26.98 72.61 34.79
N PHE A 99 27.44 73.12 33.65
CA PHE A 99 28.21 74.35 33.56
C PHE A 99 27.68 75.30 32.48
N PHE A 100 27.74 76.59 32.78
CA PHE A 100 27.87 77.61 31.75
C PHE A 100 29.35 77.97 31.60
N VAL A 101 29.87 77.83 30.38
CA VAL A 101 31.25 78.11 30.01
C VAL A 101 31.27 79.35 29.11
N ASP A 102 32.15 80.30 29.38
CA ASP A 102 32.29 81.50 28.54
C ASP A 102 32.93 81.19 27.18
N THR A 103 33.01 82.19 26.30
CA THR A 103 33.60 82.05 24.96
C THR A 103 35.09 81.74 24.96
N ARG A 104 35.79 81.91 26.10
CA ARG A 104 37.21 81.58 26.27
C ARG A 104 37.42 80.15 26.77
N GLY A 105 36.34 79.42 27.06
CA GLY A 105 36.41 78.06 27.59
C GLY A 105 36.61 78.01 29.10
N VAL A 106 36.24 79.06 29.83
CA VAL A 106 36.33 79.11 31.30
C VAL A 106 34.93 78.96 31.90
N GLY A 107 34.77 78.05 32.86
CA GLY A 107 33.52 77.88 33.60
C GLY A 107 33.16 79.12 34.40
N VAL A 108 31.91 79.58 34.32
CA VAL A 108 31.44 80.79 35.03
C VAL A 108 30.46 80.44 36.15
N VAL A 109 29.55 79.51 35.87
CA VAL A 109 28.60 78.92 36.81
C VAL A 109 28.68 77.41 36.66
N GLY A 110 28.84 76.70 37.77
CA GLY A 110 28.93 75.25 37.80
C GLY A 110 28.12 74.68 38.96
N VAL A 111 27.42 73.59 38.71
CA VAL A 111 26.77 72.78 39.74
C VAL A 111 27.29 71.36 39.61
N GLU A 112 27.76 70.82 40.72
CA GLU A 112 28.11 69.40 40.89
C GLU A 112 26.91 68.64 41.44
N PHE A 113 26.76 67.37 41.06
CA PHE A 113 25.82 66.47 41.70
C PHE A 113 26.48 65.15 42.09
N ASP A 114 26.49 64.89 43.39
CA ASP A 114 26.92 63.63 43.97
C ASP A 114 25.96 63.21 45.09
N GLY A 115 24.78 62.71 44.70
CA GLY A 115 23.67 62.40 45.60
C GLY A 115 22.90 63.63 46.11
N GLN A 116 23.58 64.78 46.23
CA GLN A 116 22.99 66.10 46.45
C GLN A 116 23.65 67.11 45.52
N SER A 117 22.90 68.12 45.06
CA SER A 117 23.48 69.21 44.28
C SER A 117 24.33 70.13 45.16
N ARG A 118 25.47 70.55 44.61
CA ARG A 118 26.36 71.55 45.20
C ARG A 118 26.68 72.60 44.16
N VAL A 119 26.29 73.83 44.42
CA VAL A 119 26.74 74.98 43.64
C VAL A 119 28.23 75.19 43.89
N MET A 120 29.01 75.29 42.82
CA MET A 120 30.44 75.56 42.93
C MET A 120 30.68 77.05 43.21
N PRO A 121 31.52 77.38 44.20
CA PRO A 121 32.03 78.74 44.36
C PRO A 121 32.68 79.24 43.07
N ARG A 122 32.60 80.54 42.80
CA ARG A 122 33.09 81.14 41.55
C ARG A 122 34.56 80.84 41.26
N GLU A 123 35.41 80.80 42.29
CA GLU A 123 36.83 80.44 42.12
C GLU A 123 37.00 79.01 41.61
N GLU A 124 36.22 78.06 42.13
CA GLU A 124 36.22 76.67 41.70
C GLU A 124 35.65 76.52 40.28
N ALA A 125 34.55 77.21 39.98
CA ALA A 125 33.97 77.24 38.64
C ALA A 125 34.96 77.81 37.60
N ASN A 126 35.68 78.88 37.94
CA ASN A 126 36.68 79.49 37.06
C ASN A 126 37.93 78.61 36.85
N ALA A 127 38.23 77.68 37.78
CA ALA A 127 39.30 76.70 37.60
C ALA A 127 38.94 75.64 36.54
N PHE A 128 37.66 75.51 36.19
CA PHE A 128 37.20 74.64 35.11
C PHE A 128 37.49 75.26 33.73
N VAL A 129 38.70 75.02 33.23
CA VAL A 129 39.14 75.45 31.90
C VAL A 129 39.02 74.28 30.92
N VAL A 130 38.38 74.49 29.77
CA VAL A 130 38.05 73.45 28.77
C VAL A 130 38.25 73.91 27.32
N SER A 131 38.96 75.03 27.12
CA SER A 131 39.20 75.59 25.78
C SER A 131 39.86 74.61 24.81
N ASP A 132 40.70 73.69 25.27
CA ASP A 132 41.36 72.66 24.46
C ASP A 132 40.48 71.43 24.17
N ARG A 133 39.30 71.30 24.79
CA ARG A 133 38.45 70.12 24.62
C ARG A 133 37.75 70.15 23.27
N ALA A 134 37.79 69.02 22.55
CA ALA A 134 37.15 68.89 21.24
C ALA A 134 35.65 69.23 21.25
N TRP A 135 34.91 68.77 22.27
CA TRP A 135 33.48 69.09 22.40
C TRP A 135 33.21 70.58 22.61
N PHE A 136 34.13 71.32 23.26
CA PHE A 136 33.99 72.75 23.45
C PHE A 136 34.28 73.50 22.15
N GLN A 137 35.34 73.09 21.43
CA GLN A 137 35.69 73.66 20.13
C GLN A 137 34.58 73.49 19.09
N GLN A 138 33.91 72.33 19.09
CA GLN A 138 32.75 72.08 18.25
C GLN A 138 31.52 72.91 18.68
N ALA A 139 31.27 73.03 19.99
CA ALA A 139 30.19 73.87 20.50
C ALA A 139 30.39 75.36 20.18
N ILE A 140 31.60 75.88 20.37
CA ILE A 140 31.89 77.29 20.11
C ILE A 140 31.94 77.63 18.60
N SER A 141 32.13 76.64 17.73
CA SER A 141 31.94 76.82 16.27
C SER A 141 30.47 76.84 15.84
N GLY A 142 29.54 76.55 16.76
CA GLY A 142 28.11 76.62 16.53
C GLY A 142 27.42 75.29 16.28
N GLU A 143 28.09 74.16 16.49
CA GLU A 143 27.49 72.84 16.36
C GLU A 143 27.19 72.25 17.75
N ASP A 144 26.10 71.52 17.90
CA ASP A 144 25.88 70.77 19.14
C ASP A 144 26.90 69.63 19.21
N ALA A 145 27.49 69.42 20.38
CA ALA A 145 28.56 68.44 20.55
C ALA A 145 28.18 67.38 21.60
N PHE A 146 28.46 66.12 21.27
CA PHE A 146 28.44 64.99 22.19
C PHE A 146 29.85 64.41 22.28
N SER A 147 30.44 64.36 23.47
CA SER A 147 31.82 63.89 23.63
C SER A 147 31.90 62.37 23.73
N GLN A 148 33.02 61.82 23.28
CA GLN A 148 33.47 60.51 23.76
C GLN A 148 33.68 60.56 25.30
N PRO A 149 33.71 59.41 26.00
CA PRO A 149 33.98 59.39 27.43
C PRO A 149 35.30 60.06 27.76
N VAL A 150 35.28 61.02 28.68
CA VAL A 150 36.46 61.78 29.11
C VAL A 150 36.46 61.95 30.62
N VAL A 151 37.65 62.08 31.20
CA VAL A 151 37.78 62.45 32.61
C VAL A 151 37.34 63.91 32.80
N SER A 152 36.36 64.13 33.67
CA SER A 152 35.86 65.44 34.08
C SER A 152 36.97 66.20 34.80
N ARG A 153 37.28 67.44 34.38
CA ARG A 153 38.24 68.29 35.09
C ARG A 153 37.69 68.85 36.40
N ALA A 154 36.38 68.84 36.57
CA ALA A 154 35.72 69.33 37.77
C ALA A 154 35.73 68.27 38.88
N THR A 155 35.43 67.01 38.55
CA THR A 155 35.18 65.96 39.55
C THR A 155 36.15 64.78 39.47
N GLY A 156 36.90 64.64 38.38
CA GLY A 156 37.73 63.45 38.11
C GLY A 156 36.93 62.22 37.64
N ASN A 157 35.60 62.29 37.62
CA ASN A 157 34.76 61.19 37.14
C ASN A 157 34.87 61.02 35.62
N THR A 158 34.67 59.79 35.12
CA THR A 158 34.53 59.56 33.68
C THR A 158 33.12 59.95 33.25
N VAL A 159 33.02 60.89 32.33
CA VAL A 159 31.75 61.49 31.90
C VAL A 159 31.66 61.55 30.38
N SER A 160 30.43 61.49 29.89
CA SER A 160 30.12 61.97 28.54
C SER A 160 29.55 63.39 28.63
N THR A 161 30.03 64.29 27.77
CA THR A 161 29.66 65.70 27.81
C THR A 161 28.77 66.06 26.64
N ILE A 162 27.64 66.71 26.95
CA ILE A 162 26.76 67.37 26.00
C ILE A 162 27.05 68.86 26.08
N ALA A 163 27.35 69.48 24.95
CA ALA A 163 27.68 70.90 24.88
C ALA A 163 26.87 71.60 23.79
N ILE A 164 26.13 72.63 24.20
CA ILE A 164 25.22 73.39 23.34
C ILE A 164 25.65 74.86 23.31
N PRO A 165 25.85 75.46 22.12
CA PRO A 165 26.14 76.88 22.00
C PRO A 165 24.98 77.77 22.46
N VAL A 166 25.28 78.72 23.35
CA VAL A 166 24.35 79.74 23.82
C VAL A 166 24.40 80.94 22.88
N ARG A 167 23.25 81.35 22.32
CA ARG A 167 23.19 82.37 21.27
C ARG A 167 22.38 83.60 21.67
N VAL A 168 22.90 84.77 21.30
CA VAL A 168 22.16 86.04 21.28
C VAL A 168 22.18 86.56 19.86
N GLY A 169 21.05 86.45 19.16
CA GLY A 169 21.01 86.69 17.71
C GLY A 169 21.93 85.71 16.98
N ASN A 170 22.91 86.23 16.24
CA ASN A 170 23.88 85.42 15.48
C ASN A 170 25.24 85.25 16.18
N GLN A 171 25.37 85.72 17.43
CA GLN A 171 26.61 85.64 18.22
C GLN A 171 26.49 84.55 19.28
N ILE A 172 27.56 83.76 19.43
CA ILE A 172 27.69 82.78 20.51
C ILE A 172 28.32 83.48 21.72
N VAL A 173 27.61 83.47 22.85
CA VAL A 173 28.01 84.17 24.09
C VAL A 173 28.58 83.21 25.16
N GLY A 174 28.54 81.91 24.90
CA GLY A 174 29.03 80.86 25.77
C GLY A 174 28.54 79.49 25.32
N VAL A 175 28.81 78.48 26.14
CA VAL A 175 28.43 77.09 25.92
C VAL A 175 27.75 76.57 27.18
N MET A 176 26.54 76.05 27.02
CA MET A 176 25.83 75.31 28.06
C MET A 176 26.28 73.85 28.00
N ARG A 177 26.73 73.31 29.13
CA ARG A 177 27.36 71.99 29.19
C ARG A 177 26.73 71.13 30.28
N GLY A 178 26.28 69.94 29.92
CA GLY A 178 25.84 68.89 30.84
C GLY A 178 26.76 67.68 30.77
N ALA A 179 27.29 67.24 31.89
CA ALA A 179 28.12 66.05 32.00
C ALA A 179 27.30 64.89 32.55
N VAL A 180 27.21 63.78 31.83
CA VAL A 180 26.53 62.57 32.29
C VAL A 180 27.58 61.58 32.78
N LYS A 181 27.40 61.02 33.98
CA LYS A 181 28.29 59.97 34.51
C LYS A 181 28.23 58.74 33.61
N VAL A 182 29.39 58.13 33.30
CA VAL A 182 29.40 56.84 32.58
C VAL A 182 28.63 55.77 33.34
N ASP A 183 28.59 55.83 34.67
CA ASP A 183 27.78 54.92 35.51
C ASP A 183 26.28 55.03 35.23
N THR A 184 25.78 56.22 34.86
CA THR A 184 24.39 56.39 34.41
C THR A 184 24.18 55.71 33.06
N LEU A 185 25.13 55.83 32.13
CA LEU A 185 25.05 55.14 30.86
C LEU A 185 25.09 53.62 31.06
N LEU A 186 25.93 53.15 31.98
CA LEU A 186 26.01 51.75 32.37
C LEU A 186 24.68 51.24 32.93
N SER A 187 24.05 51.97 33.85
CA SER A 187 22.77 51.55 34.42
C SER A 187 21.68 51.44 33.33
N ARG A 188 21.62 52.41 32.41
CA ARG A 188 20.70 52.37 31.26
C ARG A 188 20.94 51.19 30.34
N VAL A 189 22.20 50.90 30.01
CA VAL A 189 22.54 49.77 29.14
C VAL A 189 22.32 48.43 29.86
N SER A 190 22.53 48.36 31.17
CA SER A 190 22.26 47.17 31.98
C SER A 190 20.76 46.82 32.01
N GLU A 191 19.87 47.82 31.95
CA GLU A 191 18.41 47.59 31.84
C GLU A 191 18.03 46.87 30.54
N LEU A 192 18.84 47.01 29.48
CA LEU A 192 18.68 46.34 28.18
C LEU A 192 19.14 44.87 28.20
N SER A 193 19.90 44.48 29.24
CA SER A 193 20.51 43.15 29.43
C SER A 193 19.67 42.24 30.32
N ARG A 194 18.37 42.52 30.48
CA ARG A 194 17.48 41.71 31.34
C ARG A 194 17.17 40.36 30.69
N GLY A 195 17.99 39.36 31.01
CA GLY A 195 17.82 37.97 30.57
C GLY A 195 18.99 37.11 31.00
N ALA A 196 18.75 35.82 31.28
CA ALA A 196 19.84 34.89 31.58
C ALA A 196 20.82 34.82 30.40
N GLY A 197 22.12 34.96 30.67
CA GLY A 197 23.15 34.95 29.63
C GLY A 197 23.08 36.09 28.62
N SER A 198 22.29 37.14 28.89
CA SER A 198 22.21 38.36 28.09
C SER A 198 23.15 39.44 28.64
N GLU A 199 23.86 40.11 27.77
CA GLU A 199 24.68 41.28 28.10
C GLU A 199 24.53 42.35 27.02
N ALA A 200 24.62 43.61 27.43
CA ALA A 200 24.66 44.75 26.55
C ALA A 200 25.75 45.70 27.01
N TYR A 201 26.43 46.32 26.06
CA TYR A 201 27.50 47.27 26.32
C TYR A 201 27.64 48.26 25.17
N LEU A 202 28.26 49.40 25.47
CA LEU A 202 28.56 50.44 24.50
C LEU A 202 30.03 50.38 24.10
N LEU A 203 30.28 50.60 22.82
CA LEU A 203 31.59 50.77 22.23
C LEU A 203 31.72 52.18 21.66
N ASP A 204 32.91 52.75 21.72
CA ASP A 204 33.23 54.00 21.03
C ASP A 204 33.52 53.76 19.53
N SER A 205 33.84 54.83 18.81
CA SER A 205 34.15 54.77 17.37
C SER A 205 35.37 53.93 17.00
N GLN A 206 36.23 53.58 17.97
CA GLN A 206 37.42 52.76 17.79
C GLN A 206 37.18 51.32 18.26
N GLY A 207 35.96 50.97 18.69
CA GLY A 207 35.62 49.66 19.22
C GLY A 207 36.12 49.44 20.66
N VAL A 208 36.44 50.50 21.41
CA VAL A 208 36.83 50.42 22.82
C VAL A 208 35.56 50.45 23.69
N PRO A 209 35.46 49.58 24.71
CA PRO A 209 34.37 49.63 25.67
C PRO A 209 34.20 50.98 26.37
N VAL A 210 32.99 51.54 26.28
CA VAL A 210 32.55 52.71 27.03
C VAL A 210 31.92 52.29 28.36
N THR A 211 31.19 51.17 28.37
CA THR A 211 30.56 50.59 29.56
C THR A 211 31.22 49.27 29.92
N THR A 212 30.98 48.78 31.13
CA THR A 212 31.44 47.47 31.57
C THR A 212 30.40 46.38 31.27
N ALA A 213 30.87 45.17 30.99
CA ALA A 213 30.07 43.95 30.88
C ALA A 213 30.88 42.74 31.36
N ALA A 214 30.22 41.61 31.56
CA ALA A 214 30.87 40.40 32.07
C ALA A 214 31.98 39.92 31.12
N SER A 215 31.72 39.95 29.81
CA SER A 215 32.71 39.56 28.80
C SER A 215 33.88 40.53 28.64
N LEU A 216 33.74 41.76 29.12
CA LEU A 216 34.73 42.83 28.96
C LEU A 216 35.73 42.95 30.11
N ARG A 217 35.59 42.16 31.19
CA ARG A 217 36.42 42.27 32.41
C ARG A 217 37.92 42.13 32.19
N GLN A 218 38.34 41.40 31.16
CA GLN A 218 39.76 41.17 30.83
C GLN A 218 40.22 41.96 29.59
N VAL A 219 39.38 42.85 29.07
CA VAL A 219 39.70 43.65 27.89
C VAL A 219 40.32 44.97 28.33
N SER A 220 41.46 45.31 27.72
CA SER A 220 42.12 46.61 27.91
C SER A 220 42.36 47.25 26.53
N GLY A 221 41.31 47.82 25.93
CA GLY A 221 41.37 48.47 24.62
C GLY A 221 40.25 48.04 23.68
N ALA A 222 40.49 48.21 22.36
CA ALA A 222 39.52 47.88 21.33
C ALA A 222 39.28 46.37 21.25
N ILE A 223 38.01 45.96 21.15
CA ILE A 223 37.66 44.55 21.00
C ILE A 223 37.77 44.12 19.53
N SER A 224 38.35 42.93 19.31
CA SER A 224 38.56 42.35 17.97
C SER A 224 37.42 41.42 17.51
N THR A 225 36.29 41.43 18.22
CA THR A 225 35.11 40.64 17.89
C THR A 225 34.51 41.09 16.54
N GLU A 226 33.55 40.33 16.02
CA GLU A 226 32.78 40.76 14.85
C GLU A 226 32.06 42.09 15.10
N ALA A 227 31.37 42.20 16.24
CA ALA A 227 30.72 43.45 16.66
C ALA A 227 31.71 44.62 16.78
N GLY A 228 32.88 44.41 17.40
CA GLY A 228 33.90 45.46 17.52
C GLY A 228 34.39 46.01 16.18
N ARG A 229 34.64 45.09 15.23
CA ARG A 229 35.04 45.44 13.87
C ARG A 229 33.91 46.09 13.07
N ALA A 230 32.66 45.65 13.27
CA ALA A 230 31.51 46.26 12.60
C ALA A 230 31.29 47.70 13.08
N ILE A 231 31.28 47.92 14.40
CA ILE A 231 31.06 49.25 14.98
C ILE A 231 32.16 50.23 14.58
N SER A 232 33.43 49.82 14.61
CA SER A 232 34.55 50.68 14.16
C SER A 232 34.49 51.03 12.67
N ASN A 233 33.79 50.23 11.86
CA ASN A 233 33.52 50.52 10.45
C ASN A 233 32.18 51.23 10.21
N GLY A 234 31.44 51.60 11.27
CA GLY A 234 30.14 52.24 11.17
C GLY A 234 29.01 51.33 10.67
N GLN A 235 29.13 50.01 10.89
CA GLN A 235 28.19 49.00 10.41
C GLN A 235 27.31 48.45 11.54
N SER A 236 26.07 48.13 11.19
CA SER A 236 25.11 47.45 12.05
C SER A 236 24.80 46.05 11.50
N GLY A 237 24.43 45.11 12.35
CA GLY A 237 24.10 43.76 11.95
C GLY A 237 23.86 42.81 13.10
N VAL A 238 23.65 41.55 12.75
CA VAL A 238 23.47 40.44 13.67
C VAL A 238 24.29 39.26 13.22
N GLY A 239 24.78 38.47 14.17
CA GLY A 239 25.62 37.33 13.83
C GLY A 239 25.83 36.37 15.00
N LEU A 240 26.42 35.22 14.65
CA LEU A 240 26.97 34.28 15.62
C LEU A 240 28.49 34.45 15.61
N TYR A 241 29.04 34.87 16.74
CA TYR A 241 30.47 35.09 16.89
C TYR A 241 30.90 34.78 18.31
N ASN A 242 32.22 34.78 18.55
CA ASN A 242 32.75 34.71 19.90
C ASN A 242 32.88 36.11 20.47
N ASN A 243 32.30 36.34 21.66
CA ASN A 243 32.43 37.62 22.34
C ASN A 243 33.87 37.83 22.86
N ALA A 244 34.09 38.96 23.55
CA ALA A 244 35.42 39.33 24.03
C ALA A 244 36.02 38.35 25.06
N ALA A 245 35.19 37.53 25.71
CA ALA A 245 35.63 36.46 26.61
C ALA A 245 35.85 35.10 25.89
N GLY A 246 35.64 35.04 24.57
CA GLY A 246 35.73 33.81 23.79
C GLY A 246 34.49 32.91 23.86
N THR A 247 33.40 33.39 24.45
CA THR A 247 32.15 32.63 24.56
C THR A 247 31.34 32.77 23.26
N PRO A 248 30.81 31.68 22.69
CA PRO A 248 29.90 31.75 21.55
C PRO A 248 28.61 32.47 21.93
N VAL A 249 28.28 33.53 21.19
CA VAL A 249 27.11 34.36 21.40
C VAL A 249 26.33 34.53 20.10
N VAL A 250 25.03 34.77 20.24
CA VAL A 250 24.21 35.40 19.20
C VAL A 250 24.11 36.86 19.58
N GLY A 251 24.63 37.74 18.73
CA GLY A 251 24.76 39.15 19.05
C GLY A 251 24.19 40.05 17.97
N SER A 252 23.62 41.17 18.41
CA SER A 252 23.22 42.31 17.61
C SER A 252 24.14 43.48 17.93
N TYR A 253 24.61 44.17 16.90
CA TYR A 253 25.46 45.33 17.00
C TYR A 253 24.88 46.44 16.14
N THR A 254 24.64 47.61 16.75
CA THR A 254 23.99 48.73 16.08
C THR A 254 24.84 49.98 16.24
N PHE A 255 25.33 50.52 15.12
CA PHE A 255 26.07 51.77 15.09
C PHE A 255 25.12 52.98 15.19
N MET A 256 25.52 53.97 16.00
CA MET A 256 24.80 55.21 16.26
C MET A 256 25.57 56.39 15.66
N PRO A 257 25.20 56.87 14.45
CA PRO A 257 25.96 57.89 13.74
C PRO A 257 26.13 59.21 14.50
N LEU A 258 25.12 59.62 15.28
CA LEU A 258 25.12 60.90 16.00
C LEU A 258 26.27 61.01 17.03
N MET A 259 26.64 59.89 17.65
CA MET A 259 27.61 59.84 18.75
C MET A 259 28.91 59.13 18.32
N GLY A 260 28.88 58.44 17.17
CA GLY A 260 29.94 57.53 16.75
C GLY A 260 30.09 56.32 17.68
N TRP A 261 29.03 55.96 18.41
CA TRP A 261 29.03 54.83 19.35
C TRP A 261 28.37 53.61 18.73
N GLY A 262 28.68 52.42 19.24
CA GLY A 262 27.96 51.19 18.95
C GLY A 262 27.28 50.64 20.18
N LEU A 263 26.02 50.25 20.06
CA LEU A 263 25.35 49.41 21.03
C LEU A 263 25.53 47.95 20.63
N VAL A 264 26.13 47.15 21.51
CA VAL A 264 26.22 45.71 21.32
C VAL A 264 25.33 45.03 22.35
N LYS A 265 24.50 44.10 21.89
CA LYS A 265 23.65 43.25 22.71
C LYS A 265 23.90 41.81 22.33
N GLU A 266 24.28 41.00 23.29
CA GLU A 266 24.67 39.61 23.10
C GLU A 266 23.87 38.72 24.02
N ILE A 267 23.55 37.52 23.54
CA ILE A 267 23.05 36.43 24.36
C ILE A 267 23.92 35.20 24.11
N THR A 268 24.30 34.50 25.18
CA THR A 268 25.07 33.25 25.04
C THR A 268 24.35 32.26 24.15
N GLN A 269 25.09 31.61 23.25
CA GLN A 269 24.52 30.64 22.31
C GLN A 269 23.85 29.47 23.03
N GLU A 270 24.33 29.08 24.21
CA GLU A 270 23.71 28.05 25.05
C GLU A 270 22.28 28.44 25.45
N VAL A 271 22.08 29.66 25.96
CA VAL A 271 20.74 30.13 26.35
C VAL A 271 19.88 30.37 25.11
N ALA A 272 20.43 31.01 24.08
CA ALA A 272 19.71 31.31 22.84
C ALA A 272 19.21 30.02 22.15
N LEU A 273 20.00 28.95 22.19
CA LEU A 273 19.68 27.67 21.55
C LEU A 273 19.17 26.60 22.53
N ALA A 274 18.91 26.94 23.80
CA ALA A 274 18.44 25.99 24.80
C ALA A 274 17.16 25.27 24.36
N GLU A 275 16.25 25.99 23.69
CA GLU A 275 15.01 25.44 23.15
C GLU A 275 15.25 24.35 22.08
N LEU A 276 16.31 24.47 21.27
CA LEU A 276 16.63 23.44 20.27
C LEU A 276 16.96 22.09 20.90
N SER A 277 17.62 22.09 22.06
CA SER A 277 18.01 20.84 22.74
C SER A 277 16.78 20.06 23.22
N ALA A 278 15.76 20.77 23.73
CA ALA A 278 14.49 20.17 24.15
C ALA A 278 13.70 19.64 22.94
N VAL A 279 13.70 20.37 21.83
CA VAL A 279 13.06 19.94 20.59
C VAL A 279 13.75 18.71 20.00
N LEU A 280 15.08 18.64 20.04
CA LEU A 280 15.83 17.47 19.60
C LEU A 280 15.37 16.20 20.34
N LEU A 281 15.23 16.26 21.67
CA LEU A 281 14.78 15.11 22.47
C LEU A 281 13.36 14.67 22.10
N ARG A 282 12.46 15.64 21.83
CA ARG A 282 11.08 15.35 21.36
C ARG A 282 11.08 14.72 19.97
N VAL A 283 11.89 15.23 19.04
CA VAL A 283 12.02 14.67 17.69
C VAL A 283 12.55 13.25 17.76
N ILE A 284 13.57 12.98 18.58
CA ILE A 284 14.09 11.63 18.80
C ILE A 284 12.99 10.71 19.37
N GLY A 285 12.25 11.17 20.38
CA GLY A 285 11.15 10.40 20.98
C GLY A 285 10.05 10.04 19.98
N VAL A 286 9.58 11.01 19.19
CA VAL A 286 8.57 10.79 18.14
C VAL A 286 9.11 9.84 17.06
N THR A 287 10.35 10.05 16.62
CA THR A 287 11.01 9.19 15.63
C THR A 287 11.07 7.74 16.11
N PHE A 288 11.41 7.53 17.38
CA PHE A 288 11.46 6.20 17.99
C PHE A 288 10.07 5.53 18.00
N VAL A 289 9.02 6.26 18.38
CA VAL A 289 7.64 5.74 18.36
C VAL A 289 7.20 5.38 16.93
N VAL A 290 7.49 6.23 15.94
CA VAL A 290 7.16 5.98 14.53
C VAL A 290 7.90 4.74 14.01
N LEU A 291 9.19 4.58 14.34
CA LEU A 291 9.96 3.40 13.98
C LEU A 291 9.37 2.13 14.60
N LEU A 292 9.01 2.17 15.88
CA LEU A 292 8.44 1.03 16.59
C LEU A 292 7.09 0.62 15.99
N ALA A 293 6.24 1.61 15.68
CA ALA A 293 4.95 1.39 15.02
C ALA A 293 5.14 0.78 13.61
N ALA A 294 6.08 1.29 12.83
CA ALA A 294 6.33 0.82 11.47
C ALA A 294 6.97 -0.59 11.44
N ILE A 295 7.88 -0.90 12.37
CA ILE A 295 8.41 -2.26 12.56
C ILE A 295 7.28 -3.22 12.95
N THR A 296 6.42 -2.82 13.89
CA THR A 296 5.28 -3.63 14.33
C THR A 296 4.30 -3.88 13.17
N ALA A 297 3.96 -2.85 12.40
CA ALA A 297 3.11 -2.96 11.21
C ALA A 297 3.75 -3.87 10.14
N SER A 298 5.04 -3.73 9.88
CA SER A 298 5.78 -4.60 8.95
C SER A 298 5.74 -6.06 9.38
N LEU A 299 5.97 -6.34 10.67
CA LEU A 299 5.92 -7.71 11.20
C LEU A 299 4.51 -8.30 11.11
N LEU A 300 3.48 -7.51 11.40
CA LEU A 300 2.08 -7.92 11.28
C LEU A 300 1.69 -8.22 9.82
N LEU A 301 2.11 -7.38 8.88
CA LEU A 301 1.89 -7.60 7.45
C LEU A 301 2.56 -8.88 6.96
N VAL A 302 3.85 -9.06 7.25
CA VAL A 302 4.58 -10.28 6.88
C VAL A 302 3.93 -11.51 7.49
N ARG A 303 3.53 -11.44 8.78
CA ARG A 303 2.84 -12.54 9.45
C ARG A 303 1.49 -12.86 8.82
N ASN A 304 0.69 -11.86 8.48
CA ASN A 304 -0.61 -12.05 7.84
C ASN A 304 -0.46 -12.64 6.44
N VAL A 305 0.48 -12.14 5.63
CA VAL A 305 0.76 -12.69 4.29
C VAL A 305 1.20 -14.15 4.39
N LEU A 306 2.19 -14.46 5.24
CA LEU A 306 2.64 -15.84 5.44
C LEU A 306 1.53 -16.74 5.98
N LYS A 307 0.60 -16.23 6.80
CA LYS A 307 -0.56 -16.98 7.29
C LYS A 307 -1.54 -17.29 6.16
N THR A 308 -1.90 -16.30 5.35
CA THR A 308 -2.83 -16.48 4.22
C THR A 308 -2.28 -17.43 3.16
N LEU A 309 -0.98 -17.38 2.87
CA LEU A 309 -0.35 -18.33 1.95
C LEU A 309 -0.20 -19.74 2.54
N GLY A 310 -0.21 -19.89 3.87
CA GLY A 310 -0.03 -21.19 4.54
C GLY A 310 1.42 -21.63 4.71
N GLY A 311 2.38 -20.88 4.15
CA GLY A 311 3.76 -21.32 4.08
C GLY A 311 4.71 -20.24 3.56
N ASP A 312 5.90 -20.68 3.16
CA ASP A 312 6.81 -19.87 2.33
C ASP A 312 6.20 -19.77 0.91
N PRO A 313 6.09 -18.57 0.32
CA PRO A 313 5.59 -18.41 -1.04
C PRO A 313 6.38 -19.21 -2.09
N GLU A 314 7.70 -19.38 -1.91
CA GLU A 314 8.52 -20.17 -2.83
C GLU A 314 8.08 -21.64 -2.82
N TYR A 315 7.82 -22.19 -1.64
CA TYR A 315 7.30 -23.56 -1.49
C TYR A 315 5.92 -23.72 -2.13
N ALA A 316 5.01 -22.75 -1.91
CA ALA A 316 3.69 -22.80 -2.53
C ALA A 316 3.77 -22.77 -4.07
N ALA A 317 4.67 -21.96 -4.63
CA ALA A 317 4.89 -21.90 -6.08
C ALA A 317 5.43 -23.23 -6.63
N ASP A 318 6.35 -23.88 -5.92
CA ASP A 318 6.91 -25.18 -6.34
C ASP A 318 5.86 -26.30 -6.28
N VAL A 319 5.01 -26.33 -5.26
CA VAL A 319 3.87 -27.28 -5.18
C VAL A 319 2.91 -27.10 -6.36
N VAL A 320 2.55 -25.85 -6.69
CA VAL A 320 1.67 -25.58 -7.83
C VAL A 320 2.31 -26.03 -9.15
N ARG A 321 3.61 -25.83 -9.34
CA ARG A 321 4.33 -26.32 -10.53
C ARG A 321 4.27 -27.85 -10.62
N GLN A 322 4.52 -28.56 -9.52
CA GLN A 322 4.46 -30.03 -9.50
C GLN A 322 3.07 -30.55 -9.91
N VAL A 323 2.00 -29.95 -9.37
CA VAL A 323 0.62 -30.29 -9.76
C VAL A 323 0.33 -29.95 -11.22
N ALA A 324 0.82 -28.80 -11.71
CA ALA A 324 0.65 -28.39 -13.11
C ALA A 324 1.39 -29.31 -14.10
N ASP A 325 2.53 -29.87 -13.70
CA ASP A 325 3.29 -30.86 -14.47
C ASP A 325 2.64 -32.27 -14.43
N GLY A 326 1.51 -32.42 -13.73
CA GLY A 326 0.75 -33.67 -13.62
C GLY A 326 1.28 -34.63 -12.56
N ASP A 327 2.30 -34.25 -11.79
CA ASP A 327 2.78 -35.04 -10.66
C ASP A 327 1.92 -34.79 -9.42
N LEU A 328 0.93 -35.66 -9.24
CA LEU A 328 0.08 -35.65 -8.07
C LEU A 328 0.62 -36.55 -6.95
N THR A 329 1.85 -37.05 -6.98
CA THR A 329 2.34 -38.01 -5.95
C THR A 329 2.94 -37.34 -4.72
N GLY A 330 3.34 -36.06 -4.85
CA GLY A 330 3.94 -35.30 -3.76
C GLY A 330 2.99 -35.07 -2.57
N ASP A 331 3.52 -35.19 -1.35
CA ASP A 331 2.81 -34.82 -0.11
C ASP A 331 2.98 -33.32 0.18
N ILE A 332 1.86 -32.59 0.26
CA ILE A 332 1.85 -31.15 0.49
C ILE A 332 1.89 -30.90 2.00
N ARG A 333 3.03 -30.39 2.49
CA ARG A 333 3.25 -30.13 3.91
C ARG A 333 2.51 -28.87 4.35
N LEU A 334 1.37 -29.07 5.00
CA LEU A 334 0.58 -28.00 5.61
C LEU A 334 1.08 -27.67 7.02
N ARG A 335 0.83 -26.44 7.46
CA ARG A 335 1.00 -26.08 8.88
C ARG A 335 -0.05 -26.82 9.72
N SER A 336 0.31 -27.13 10.96
CA SER A 336 -0.60 -27.81 11.89
C SER A 336 -1.93 -27.06 12.04
N GLY A 337 -3.04 -27.74 11.71
CA GLY A 337 -4.40 -27.19 11.79
C GLY A 337 -4.78 -26.21 10.67
N ASP A 338 -3.95 -26.06 9.64
CA ASP A 338 -4.24 -25.21 8.49
C ASP A 338 -5.26 -25.88 7.54
N LYS A 339 -6.38 -25.22 7.33
CA LYS A 339 -7.50 -25.69 6.48
C LYS A 339 -7.98 -24.65 5.48
N SER A 340 -7.43 -23.44 5.52
CA SER A 340 -7.98 -22.29 4.78
C SER A 340 -6.93 -21.46 4.06
N SER A 341 -5.65 -21.77 4.22
CA SER A 341 -4.62 -21.12 3.43
C SER A 341 -4.71 -21.50 1.96
N LEU A 342 -4.01 -20.72 1.13
CA LEU A 342 -3.81 -21.06 -0.28
C LEU A 342 -3.21 -22.47 -0.43
N LEU A 343 -2.20 -22.82 0.37
CA LEU A 343 -1.55 -24.11 0.32
C LEU A 343 -2.51 -25.25 0.72
N ALA A 344 -3.37 -25.05 1.73
CA ALA A 344 -4.40 -26.01 2.10
C ALA A 344 -5.42 -26.23 0.97
N SER A 345 -5.79 -25.14 0.27
CA SER A 345 -6.69 -25.21 -0.88
C SER A 345 -6.05 -25.98 -2.05
N ILE A 346 -4.75 -25.79 -2.28
CA ILE A 346 -3.99 -26.56 -3.29
C ILE A 346 -3.92 -28.04 -2.92
N ALA A 347 -3.74 -28.38 -1.64
CA ALA A 347 -3.76 -29.76 -1.17
C ALA A 347 -5.10 -30.46 -1.44
N THR A 348 -6.22 -29.80 -1.10
CA THR A 348 -7.55 -30.31 -1.44
C THR A 348 -7.74 -30.49 -2.95
N MET A 349 -7.26 -29.54 -3.76
CA MET A 349 -7.30 -29.66 -5.22
C MET A 349 -6.49 -30.87 -5.73
N GLN A 350 -5.30 -31.12 -5.18
CA GLN A 350 -4.48 -32.29 -5.52
C GLN A 350 -5.22 -33.59 -5.20
N ASP A 351 -5.85 -33.69 -4.03
CA ASP A 351 -6.61 -34.88 -3.64
C ASP A 351 -7.82 -35.13 -4.55
N SER A 352 -8.59 -34.09 -4.88
CA SER A 352 -9.71 -34.22 -5.84
C SER A 352 -9.23 -34.65 -7.24
N LEU A 353 -8.07 -34.17 -7.69
CA LEU A 353 -7.48 -34.62 -8.96
C LEU A 353 -7.08 -36.10 -8.91
N ARG A 354 -6.51 -36.58 -7.79
CA ARG A 354 -6.19 -38.00 -7.59
C ARG A 354 -7.44 -38.87 -7.64
N GLU A 355 -8.51 -38.47 -6.94
CA GLU A 355 -9.79 -39.20 -6.92
C GLU A 355 -10.40 -39.29 -8.32
N MET A 356 -10.39 -38.19 -9.09
CA MET A 356 -10.87 -38.19 -10.47
C MET A 356 -10.06 -39.14 -11.38
N LEU A 357 -8.72 -39.18 -11.25
CA LEU A 357 -7.90 -40.11 -12.03
C LEU A 357 -8.14 -41.58 -11.66
N ASP A 358 -8.37 -41.87 -10.38
CA ASP A 358 -8.74 -43.21 -9.93
C ASP A 358 -10.12 -43.64 -10.48
N GLU A 359 -11.10 -42.73 -10.49
CA GLU A 359 -12.40 -42.97 -11.10
C GLU A 359 -12.30 -43.22 -12.62
N VAL A 360 -11.52 -42.40 -13.34
CA VAL A 360 -11.26 -42.59 -14.78
C VAL A 360 -10.60 -43.95 -15.05
N THR A 361 -9.65 -44.36 -14.21
CA THR A 361 -8.98 -45.67 -14.34
C THR A 361 -9.99 -46.81 -14.17
N ARG A 362 -10.85 -46.74 -13.15
CA ARG A 362 -11.93 -47.73 -12.94
C ARG A 362 -12.92 -47.78 -14.10
N TYR A 363 -13.32 -46.63 -14.66
CA TYR A 363 -14.18 -46.61 -15.85
C TYR A 363 -13.49 -47.26 -17.05
N ALA A 364 -12.19 -47.00 -17.26
CA ALA A 364 -11.43 -47.63 -18.34
C ALA A 364 -11.37 -49.16 -18.19
N GLU A 365 -11.18 -49.68 -16.97
CA GLU A 365 -11.22 -51.13 -16.68
C GLU A 365 -12.60 -51.75 -16.95
N ASN A 366 -13.67 -51.06 -16.57
CA ASN A 366 -15.05 -51.49 -16.86
C ASN A 366 -15.32 -51.55 -18.37
N VAL A 367 -14.86 -50.55 -19.12
CA VAL A 367 -14.98 -50.52 -20.59
C VAL A 367 -14.18 -51.66 -21.22
N ALA A 368 -12.95 -51.91 -20.76
CA ALA A 368 -12.13 -53.02 -21.26
C ALA A 368 -12.79 -54.39 -20.98
N SER A 369 -13.40 -54.56 -19.82
CA SER A 369 -14.14 -55.77 -19.46
C SER A 369 -15.38 -55.96 -20.34
N ALA A 370 -16.19 -54.91 -20.53
CA ALA A 370 -17.36 -54.95 -21.40
C ALA A 370 -17.00 -55.24 -22.88
N ALA A 371 -15.87 -54.69 -23.36
CA ALA A 371 -15.36 -55.00 -24.70
C ALA A 371 -14.98 -56.48 -24.86
N THR A 372 -14.45 -57.10 -23.80
CA THR A 372 -14.12 -58.53 -23.78
C THR A 372 -15.39 -59.39 -23.82
N GLU A 373 -16.40 -59.04 -23.03
CA GLU A 373 -17.70 -59.74 -23.03
C GLU A 373 -18.40 -59.61 -24.40
N LEU A 374 -18.39 -58.42 -25.01
CA LEU A 374 -18.93 -58.20 -26.35
C LEU A 374 -18.22 -59.08 -27.40
N THR A 375 -16.91 -59.22 -27.30
CA THR A 375 -16.14 -60.10 -28.20
C THR A 375 -16.60 -61.55 -28.06
N GLN A 376 -16.79 -62.03 -26.82
CA GLN A 376 -17.29 -63.39 -26.56
C GLN A 376 -18.71 -63.61 -27.11
N VAL A 377 -19.62 -62.65 -26.90
CA VAL A 377 -20.99 -62.72 -27.45
C VAL A 377 -20.97 -62.74 -28.97
N ASN A 378 -20.08 -61.97 -29.60
CA ASN A 378 -19.92 -61.95 -31.05
C ASN A 378 -19.43 -63.31 -31.61
N ASP A 379 -18.50 -63.98 -30.91
CA ASP A 379 -18.04 -65.32 -31.28
C ASP A 379 -19.18 -66.36 -31.21
N VAL A 380 -19.96 -66.35 -30.12
CA VAL A 380 -21.13 -67.23 -29.96
C VAL A 380 -22.17 -66.97 -31.04
N THR A 381 -22.41 -65.69 -31.36
CA THR A 381 -23.35 -65.29 -32.41
C THR A 381 -22.90 -65.79 -33.77
N THR A 382 -21.60 -65.66 -34.08
CA THR A 382 -21.01 -66.15 -35.34
C THR A 382 -21.17 -67.67 -35.47
N GLN A 383 -20.92 -68.43 -34.40
CA GLN A 383 -21.15 -69.87 -34.39
C GLN A 383 -22.63 -70.21 -34.61
N GLY A 384 -23.54 -69.48 -33.95
CA GLY A 384 -24.98 -69.65 -34.13
C GLY A 384 -25.44 -69.42 -35.58
N ILE A 385 -24.83 -68.46 -36.28
CA ILE A 385 -25.08 -68.22 -37.72
C ILE A 385 -24.62 -69.40 -38.57
N VAL A 386 -23.47 -70.03 -38.27
CA VAL A 386 -22.99 -71.22 -38.98
C VAL A 386 -23.97 -72.39 -38.81
N ASP A 387 -24.40 -72.65 -37.58
CA ASP A 387 -25.36 -73.73 -37.28
C ASP A 387 -26.73 -73.46 -37.94
N GLN A 388 -27.17 -72.20 -37.95
CA GLN A 388 -28.40 -71.79 -38.62
C GLN A 388 -28.34 -72.02 -40.14
N ASN A 389 -27.22 -71.71 -40.78
CA ASN A 389 -27.02 -71.99 -42.21
C ASN A 389 -27.08 -73.50 -42.50
N ALA A 390 -26.45 -74.33 -41.67
CA ALA A 390 -26.52 -75.79 -41.84
C ALA A 390 -27.97 -76.33 -41.74
N ARG A 391 -28.79 -75.76 -40.84
CA ARG A 391 -30.22 -76.09 -40.74
C ARG A 391 -31.01 -75.65 -41.99
N ILE A 392 -30.66 -74.50 -42.56
CA ILE A 392 -31.25 -74.03 -43.82
C ILE A 392 -30.92 -75.00 -44.95
N ASP A 393 -29.67 -75.44 -45.10
CA ASP A 393 -29.27 -76.41 -46.11
C ASP A 393 -30.00 -77.74 -45.97
N SER A 394 -30.12 -78.25 -44.74
CA SER A 394 -30.90 -79.47 -44.47
C SER A 394 -32.38 -79.31 -44.81
N THR A 395 -32.96 -78.13 -44.55
CA THR A 395 -34.36 -77.82 -44.90
C THR A 395 -34.53 -77.75 -46.41
N ALA A 396 -33.57 -77.15 -47.14
CA ALA A 396 -33.58 -77.12 -48.60
C ALA A 396 -33.48 -78.53 -49.20
N ALA A 397 -32.63 -79.40 -48.62
CA ALA A 397 -32.56 -80.81 -49.02
C ALA A 397 -33.89 -81.55 -48.80
N ALA A 398 -34.54 -81.37 -47.64
CA ALA A 398 -35.85 -81.94 -47.37
C ALA A 398 -36.93 -81.42 -48.33
N MET A 399 -36.87 -80.15 -48.75
CA MET A 399 -37.76 -79.60 -49.77
C MET A 399 -37.54 -80.23 -51.15
N ASN A 400 -36.30 -80.54 -51.54
CA ASN A 400 -36.02 -81.29 -52.77
C ASN A 400 -36.59 -82.71 -52.73
N GLU A 401 -36.41 -83.41 -51.61
CA GLU A 401 -36.97 -84.75 -51.41
C GLU A 401 -38.50 -84.71 -51.43
N MET A 402 -39.12 -83.73 -50.77
CA MET A 402 -40.57 -83.54 -50.79
C MET A 402 -41.10 -83.29 -52.21
N THR A 403 -40.37 -82.53 -53.03
CA THR A 403 -40.73 -82.28 -54.43
C THR A 403 -40.73 -83.58 -55.24
N ALA A 404 -39.70 -84.42 -55.07
CA ALA A 404 -39.63 -85.72 -55.72
C ALA A 404 -40.77 -86.66 -55.29
N THR A 405 -41.11 -86.69 -54.00
CA THR A 405 -42.23 -87.50 -53.49
C THR A 405 -43.56 -87.03 -54.07
N VAL A 406 -43.76 -85.72 -54.22
CA VAL A 406 -44.97 -85.17 -54.86
C VAL A 406 -45.07 -85.59 -56.33
N GLU A 407 -43.96 -85.59 -57.08
CA GLU A 407 -43.91 -86.09 -58.45
C GLU A 407 -44.23 -87.60 -58.52
N GLU A 408 -43.70 -88.39 -57.60
CA GLU A 408 -43.99 -89.83 -57.50
C GLU A 408 -45.47 -90.10 -57.20
N VAL A 409 -46.05 -89.36 -56.25
CA VAL A 409 -47.49 -89.46 -55.92
C VAL A 409 -48.35 -89.08 -57.13
N ALA A 410 -47.98 -88.03 -57.87
CA ALA A 410 -48.70 -87.64 -59.09
C ALA A 410 -48.64 -88.75 -60.16
N SER A 411 -47.45 -89.35 -60.37
CA SER A 411 -47.26 -90.47 -61.29
C SER A 411 -48.08 -91.70 -60.89
N ASN A 412 -48.05 -92.10 -59.61
CA ASN A 412 -48.85 -93.22 -59.10
C ASN A 412 -50.34 -92.97 -59.23
N THR A 413 -50.79 -91.73 -59.01
CA THR A 413 -52.20 -91.34 -59.20
C THR A 413 -52.62 -91.48 -60.67
N HIS A 414 -51.76 -91.11 -61.62
CA HIS A 414 -51.99 -91.36 -63.05
C HIS A 414 -52.12 -92.85 -63.37
N ARG A 415 -51.18 -93.69 -62.90
CA ARG A 415 -51.24 -95.15 -63.12
C ARG A 415 -52.50 -95.79 -62.53
N ALA A 416 -52.93 -95.33 -61.34
CA ALA A 416 -54.15 -95.80 -60.70
C ALA A 416 -55.39 -95.43 -61.53
N ALA A 417 -55.44 -94.22 -62.10
CA ALA A 417 -56.51 -93.80 -62.99
C ALA A 417 -56.59 -94.66 -64.27
N ASP A 418 -55.45 -95.00 -64.86
CA ASP A 418 -55.41 -95.87 -66.05
C ASP A 418 -55.84 -97.31 -65.71
N SER A 419 -55.36 -97.87 -64.60
CA SER A 419 -55.79 -99.19 -64.12
C SER A 419 -57.30 -99.25 -63.87
N ALA A 420 -57.89 -98.18 -63.32
CA ALA A 420 -59.33 -98.08 -63.11
C ALA A 420 -60.12 -98.04 -64.43
N ARG A 421 -59.59 -97.38 -65.48
CA ARG A 421 -60.19 -97.39 -66.82
C ARG A 421 -60.17 -98.79 -67.44
N ASP A 422 -59.04 -99.49 -67.34
CA ASP A 422 -58.89 -100.86 -67.85
C ASP A 422 -59.85 -101.82 -67.16
N ALA A 423 -59.95 -101.76 -65.82
CA ALA A 423 -60.89 -102.56 -65.05
C ALA A 423 -62.35 -102.30 -65.46
N SER A 424 -62.70 -101.04 -65.73
CA SER A 424 -64.04 -100.67 -66.22
C SER A 424 -64.33 -101.26 -67.61
N SER A 425 -63.34 -101.23 -68.52
CA SER A 425 -63.44 -101.85 -69.84
C SER A 425 -63.66 -103.36 -69.74
N GLN A 426 -62.84 -104.05 -68.93
CA GLN A 426 -62.94 -105.50 -68.74
C GLN A 426 -64.28 -105.92 -68.12
N ALA A 427 -64.80 -105.14 -67.15
CA ALA A 427 -66.13 -105.36 -66.60
C ALA A 427 -67.24 -105.20 -67.67
N GLY A 428 -67.07 -104.25 -68.61
CA GLY A 428 -67.93 -104.08 -69.78
C GLY A 428 -67.95 -105.32 -70.68
N HIS A 429 -66.78 -105.91 -70.96
CA HIS A 429 -66.67 -107.15 -71.74
C HIS A 429 -67.26 -108.36 -71.00
N GLY A 430 -67.03 -108.47 -69.69
CA GLY A 430 -67.62 -109.54 -68.88
C GLY A 430 -69.15 -109.51 -68.91
N ARG A 431 -69.76 -108.32 -68.91
CA ARG A 431 -71.21 -108.16 -69.05
C ARG A 431 -71.73 -108.75 -70.37
N GLU A 432 -70.98 -108.60 -71.45
CA GLU A 432 -71.34 -109.11 -72.79
C GLU A 432 -71.29 -110.64 -72.86
N VAL A 433 -70.26 -111.25 -72.24
CA VAL A 433 -70.14 -112.71 -72.11
C VAL A 433 -71.29 -113.31 -71.29
N VAL A 434 -71.64 -112.67 -70.17
CA VAL A 434 -72.78 -113.11 -69.34
C VAL A 434 -74.08 -113.04 -70.12
N ALA A 435 -74.30 -111.97 -70.91
CA ALA A 435 -75.49 -111.85 -71.76
C ALA A 435 -75.59 -113.00 -72.78
N SER A 436 -74.48 -113.33 -73.46
CA SER A 436 -74.44 -114.47 -74.40
C SER A 436 -74.67 -115.82 -73.70
N THR A 437 -74.19 -115.98 -72.46
CA THR A 437 -74.41 -117.21 -71.67
C THR A 437 -75.87 -117.40 -71.31
N VAL A 438 -76.58 -116.32 -70.94
CA VAL A 438 -78.03 -116.37 -70.68
C VAL A 438 -78.80 -116.80 -71.93
N GLU A 439 -78.40 -116.30 -73.10
CA GLU A 439 -78.99 -116.69 -74.38
C GLU A 439 -78.81 -118.18 -74.69
N ALA A 440 -77.60 -118.72 -74.46
CA ALA A 440 -77.30 -120.14 -74.61
C ALA A 440 -78.08 -121.03 -73.62
N ILE A 441 -78.26 -120.59 -72.37
CA ILE A 441 -79.06 -121.32 -71.37
C ILE A 441 -80.53 -121.40 -71.80
N ASN A 442 -81.10 -120.33 -72.33
CA ASN A 442 -82.47 -120.33 -72.83
C ASN A 442 -82.64 -121.30 -74.02
N ALA A 443 -81.66 -121.34 -74.93
CA ALA A 443 -81.66 -122.31 -76.03
C ALA A 443 -81.57 -123.76 -75.52
N LEU A 444 -80.72 -124.02 -74.53
CA LEU A 444 -80.58 -125.35 -73.92
C LEU A 444 -81.88 -125.81 -73.24
N ALA A 445 -82.56 -124.92 -72.53
CA ALA A 445 -83.84 -125.23 -71.88
C ALA A 445 -84.90 -125.70 -72.89
N SER A 446 -84.97 -125.05 -74.06
CA SER A 446 -85.88 -125.44 -75.14
C SER A 446 -85.56 -126.83 -75.70
N GLU A 447 -84.29 -127.22 -75.77
CA GLU A 447 -83.89 -128.52 -76.30
C GLU A 447 -84.15 -129.66 -75.30
N ILE A 448 -84.07 -129.37 -73.99
CA ILE A 448 -84.46 -130.31 -72.93
C ILE A 448 -85.97 -130.61 -72.99
N GLU A 449 -86.82 -129.61 -73.23
CA GLU A 449 -88.26 -129.84 -73.39
C GLU A 449 -88.58 -130.80 -74.55
N ARG A 450 -87.87 -130.66 -75.69
CA ARG A 450 -87.95 -131.61 -76.82
C ARG A 450 -87.53 -133.02 -76.43
N ALA A 451 -86.44 -133.16 -75.66
CA ALA A 451 -85.95 -134.46 -75.23
C ALA A 451 -86.95 -135.20 -74.33
N VAL A 452 -87.64 -134.48 -73.44
CA VAL A 452 -88.68 -135.04 -72.56
C VAL A 452 -89.84 -135.63 -73.39
N GLU A 453 -90.26 -134.94 -74.45
CA GLU A 453 -91.32 -135.43 -75.35
C GLU A 453 -90.96 -136.80 -75.96
N VAL A 454 -89.72 -136.94 -76.48
CA VAL A 454 -89.21 -138.18 -77.09
C VAL A 454 -89.11 -139.32 -76.07
N VAL A 455 -88.64 -139.05 -74.85
CA VAL A 455 -88.55 -140.08 -73.78
C VAL A 455 -89.94 -140.59 -73.39
N THR A 456 -90.94 -139.72 -73.41
CA THR A 456 -92.32 -140.09 -73.05
C THR A 456 -92.93 -141.02 -74.11
N GLU A 457 -92.60 -140.80 -75.39
CA GLU A 457 -92.99 -141.68 -76.50
C GLU A 457 -92.32 -143.06 -76.40
N LEU A 458 -91.01 -143.12 -76.09
CA LEU A 458 -90.26 -144.37 -75.91
C LEU A 458 -90.81 -145.24 -74.77
N ARG A 459 -91.29 -144.62 -73.68
CA ARG A 459 -91.90 -145.33 -72.55
C ARG A 459 -93.15 -146.08 -72.97
N ALA A 460 -93.98 -145.47 -73.82
CA ALA A 460 -95.20 -146.12 -74.33
C ALA A 460 -94.89 -147.35 -75.19
N ASP A 461 -93.80 -147.32 -75.96
CA ASP A 461 -93.36 -148.48 -76.75
C ASP A 461 -92.75 -149.61 -75.88
N SER A 462 -92.07 -149.26 -74.79
CA SER A 462 -91.48 -150.26 -73.88
C SER A 462 -92.54 -151.07 -73.12
N ASP A 463 -93.66 -150.46 -72.73
CA ASP A 463 -94.79 -151.15 -72.08
C ASP A 463 -95.46 -152.17 -73.01
N ARG A 464 -95.49 -151.90 -74.33
CA ARG A 464 -95.95 -152.88 -75.34
C ARG A 464 -95.04 -154.10 -75.41
N ILE A 465 -93.72 -153.95 -75.24
CA ILE A 465 -92.77 -155.07 -75.25
C ILE A 465 -92.95 -155.95 -74.01
N GLY A 466 -93.18 -155.37 -72.83
CA GLY A 466 -93.43 -156.12 -71.59
C GLY A 466 -94.62 -157.09 -71.68
N SER A 467 -95.68 -156.67 -72.37
CA SER A 467 -96.84 -157.52 -72.67
C SER A 467 -96.49 -158.77 -73.49
N VAL A 468 -95.47 -158.71 -74.35
CA VAL A 468 -95.02 -159.85 -75.17
C VAL A 468 -94.21 -160.84 -74.33
N LEU A 469 -93.37 -160.34 -73.43
CA LEU A 469 -92.55 -161.19 -72.54
C LEU A 469 -93.42 -162.04 -71.59
N GLN A 470 -94.53 -161.49 -71.09
CA GLN A 470 -95.49 -162.23 -70.25
C GLN A 470 -96.10 -163.45 -70.98
N VAL A 471 -96.24 -163.39 -72.31
CA VAL A 471 -96.72 -164.51 -73.12
C VAL A 471 -95.65 -165.59 -73.27
N ILE A 472 -94.37 -165.19 -73.34
CA ILE A 472 -93.24 -166.12 -73.49
C ILE A 472 -93.00 -166.91 -72.19
N GLU A 473 -93.11 -166.27 -71.03
CA GLU A 473 -92.92 -166.93 -69.73
C GLU A 473 -93.98 -168.01 -69.46
N ASN A 474 -95.24 -167.76 -69.84
CA ASN A 474 -96.33 -168.75 -69.76
C ASN A 474 -96.10 -169.99 -70.66
N ILE A 475 -95.31 -169.90 -71.73
CA ILE A 475 -94.98 -171.03 -72.62
C ILE A 475 -93.84 -171.88 -72.02
N ALA A 476 -92.87 -171.25 -71.34
CA ALA A 476 -91.73 -171.94 -70.75
C ALA A 476 -92.15 -172.90 -69.60
N GLU A 477 -93.21 -172.56 -68.86
CA GLU A 477 -93.78 -173.36 -67.77
C GLU A 477 -94.35 -174.72 -68.24
N GLN A 478 -94.72 -174.86 -69.52
CA GLN A 478 -95.30 -176.09 -70.08
C GLN A 478 -94.28 -177.13 -70.58
N THR A 479 -93.01 -176.76 -70.79
CA THR A 479 -92.07 -177.65 -71.50
C THR A 479 -91.22 -178.50 -70.55
N ASN A 480 -90.97 -178.03 -69.33
CA ASN A 480 -90.28 -178.82 -68.30
C ASN A 480 -91.18 -179.89 -67.64
N LEU A 481 -92.47 -179.93 -68.01
CA LEU A 481 -93.46 -180.93 -67.56
C LEU A 481 -93.47 -182.22 -68.42
N LEU A 482 -92.48 -182.41 -69.31
CA LEU A 482 -92.36 -183.56 -70.23
C LEU A 482 -90.93 -184.14 -70.38
N ALA A 483 -90.00 -183.85 -69.45
CA ALA A 483 -88.64 -184.39 -69.44
C ALA A 483 -88.25 -185.01 -68.10
#